data_AF-A0A259IYA1-F1
#
_entry.id   AF-A0A259IYA1-F1
#
_cell.length_a   1.000
_cell.length_b   1.000
_cell.length_c   1.000
_cell.angle_alpha   90.00
_cell.angle_beta   90.00
_cell.angle_gamma   90.00
#
_symmetry.space_group_name_H-M   'P 1'
#
loop_
_entity.id
_entity.type
_entity.pdbx_description
1 polymer ?
#
loop_
_entity_poly.entity_id
_entity_poly.type
_entity_poly.pdbx_seq_one_letter_code
_entity_poly.pdbx_strand_id
1 'polypeptide(L)'
;MHEIKHNYPPISSFSALQVGDGGTSGTLSGAIENNGFLNFNRSDTYTVSNTFTGAGILGFSGGGTAIFSSTFNGAVAVAESGLVLDGSGLVGASVFVGANGVLSGNGAVGSLTVLDGGVVAPGNSPGTISVAGTLGFEAGSVYRVDVTPDGAHDLITATGAVTINAGAAVEVIAVPGRYAANTTYAIVTTTDTLTGAFGSITSDYAFLSPSLSYDAQNAYLTLLYTGTSFASLAQTPNQTATANGAQALGFGNGVFDAVVQLSQSSVPGALNALSGEAYASVGTLMQQQSVYVREAVGTRLRQSLTAPGAAPLGYAAGGPQTAALGAGLTPTLWAQGYGGWGDSFSNGNAASISNSIGGFLMGLDVALAPNVRAGLFGGFSQSQFEVT
;
A
#
# COMPACT_ATOMS: atom_id res chain seq x y z
N MET A 1 33.64 22.86 38.51
CA MET A 1 32.26 22.76 37.99
C MET A 1 31.53 21.79 38.90
N HIS A 2 30.59 22.27 39.72
CA HIS A 2 29.70 21.40 40.49
C HIS A 2 28.51 21.07 39.57
N GLU A 3 28.47 19.85 39.06
CA GLU A 3 27.33 19.34 38.29
C GLU A 3 26.22 19.01 39.30
N ILE A 4 25.23 19.90 39.41
CA ILE A 4 24.02 19.64 40.21
C ILE A 4 23.20 18.63 39.41
N LYS A 5 23.36 17.34 39.72
CA LYS A 5 22.42 16.31 39.29
C LYS A 5 21.07 16.61 39.95
N HIS A 6 20.11 17.07 39.16
CA HIS A 6 18.74 17.24 39.61
C HIS A 6 18.15 15.83 39.77
N ASN A 7 18.24 15.27 40.98
CA ASN A 7 17.55 14.03 41.31
C ASN A 7 16.07 14.36 41.51
N TYR A 8 15.20 13.71 40.74
CA TYR A 8 13.76 13.78 40.99
C TYR A 8 13.45 13.05 42.32
N PRO A 9 12.47 13.52 43.11
CA PRO A 9 12.05 12.79 44.29
C PRO A 9 11.59 11.37 43.91
N PRO A 10 11.86 10.35 44.74
CA PRO A 10 11.47 8.98 44.45
C PRO A 10 9.94 8.87 44.31
N ILE A 11 9.49 8.08 43.33
CA ILE A 11 8.09 7.70 43.22
C ILE A 11 7.88 6.60 44.27
N SER A 12 7.26 6.93 45.39
CA SER A 12 7.03 6.01 46.50
C SER A 12 5.99 4.95 46.16
N SER A 13 6.00 3.83 46.90
CA SER A 13 4.95 2.81 46.77
C SER A 13 3.56 3.40 46.97
N PHE A 14 2.60 2.96 46.14
CA PHE A 14 1.24 3.49 46.05
C PHE A 14 1.09 4.93 45.53
N SER A 15 2.18 5.57 45.09
CA SER A 15 2.10 6.84 44.37
C SER A 15 2.10 6.63 42.84
N ALA A 16 1.49 7.57 42.12
CA ALA A 16 1.46 7.59 40.66
C ALA A 16 2.05 8.91 40.14
N LEU A 17 2.94 8.81 39.16
CA LEU A 17 3.42 9.93 38.37
C LEU A 17 3.01 9.72 36.91
N GLN A 18 2.44 10.74 36.29
CA GLN A 18 2.12 10.74 34.87
C GLN A 18 2.97 11.75 34.13
N VAL A 19 3.55 11.32 33.01
CA VAL A 19 4.29 12.15 32.07
C VAL A 19 3.41 12.33 30.82
N GLY A 20 2.89 13.54 30.62
CA GLY A 20 1.93 13.85 29.56
C GLY A 20 0.48 13.59 29.96
N ASP A 21 -0.45 13.89 29.06
CA ASP A 21 -1.90 13.81 29.23
C ASP A 21 -2.63 13.38 27.95
N GLY A 22 -1.94 12.60 27.10
CA GLY A 22 -2.44 12.17 25.79
C GLY A 22 -2.12 13.14 24.66
N GLY A 23 -1.43 14.26 24.97
CA GLY A 23 -0.82 15.13 23.96
C GLY A 23 0.63 14.71 23.61
N THR A 24 1.32 15.59 22.88
CA THR A 24 2.71 15.37 22.43
C THR A 24 3.76 15.91 23.40
N SER A 25 3.35 16.36 24.59
CA SER A 25 4.18 17.04 25.58
C SER A 25 4.29 16.24 26.88
N GLY A 26 5.35 16.49 27.64
CA GLY A 26 5.64 15.79 28.89
C GLY A 26 7.06 15.25 28.89
N THR A 27 7.88 15.69 29.84
CA THR A 27 9.29 15.28 29.92
C THR A 27 9.63 14.86 31.33
N LEU A 28 10.42 13.81 31.45
CA LEU A 28 11.05 13.38 32.68
C LEU A 28 12.53 13.17 32.38
N SER A 29 13.43 13.80 33.12
CA SER A 29 14.87 13.74 32.86
C SER A 29 15.64 13.10 34.02
N GLY A 30 16.93 12.82 33.86
CA GLY A 30 17.75 12.32 34.96
C GLY A 30 17.41 10.90 35.46
N ALA A 31 18.00 10.55 36.60
CA ALA A 31 17.80 9.25 37.25
C ALA A 31 16.47 9.23 38.02
N ILE A 32 15.74 8.13 37.89
CA ILE A 32 14.40 7.96 38.44
C ILE A 32 14.36 6.71 39.33
N GLU A 33 14.08 6.91 40.61
CA GLU A 33 13.74 5.82 41.52
C GLU A 33 12.23 5.58 41.47
N ASN A 34 11.81 4.51 40.79
CA ASN A 34 10.42 4.13 40.63
C ASN A 34 10.06 2.94 41.54
N ASN A 35 9.42 3.23 42.68
CA ASN A 35 8.83 2.25 43.58
C ASN A 35 7.29 2.25 43.54
N GLY A 36 6.69 3.07 42.67
CA GLY A 36 5.24 3.23 42.50
C GLY A 36 4.81 2.95 41.05
N PHE A 37 3.91 3.78 40.50
CA PHE A 37 3.48 3.71 39.10
C PHE A 37 3.94 4.96 38.34
N LEU A 38 4.72 4.78 37.28
CA LEU A 38 5.12 5.86 36.37
C LEU A 38 4.52 5.59 34.99
N ASN A 39 3.58 6.43 34.57
CA ASN A 39 2.91 6.31 33.27
C ASN A 39 3.40 7.38 32.30
N PHE A 40 3.84 6.98 31.12
CA PHE A 40 4.00 7.87 29.98
C PHE A 40 2.72 7.86 29.15
N ASN A 41 1.99 8.97 29.17
CA ASN A 41 0.74 9.18 28.44
C ASN A 41 0.97 10.22 27.34
N ARG A 42 1.54 9.78 26.22
CA ARG A 42 1.97 10.65 25.11
C ARG A 42 1.53 10.06 23.78
N SER A 43 1.13 10.93 22.86
CA SER A 43 0.63 10.56 21.53
C SER A 43 1.67 10.63 20.41
N ASP A 44 2.87 11.15 20.69
CA ASP A 44 3.97 11.26 19.74
C ASP A 44 4.98 10.10 19.89
N THR A 45 6.02 10.12 19.05
CA THR A 45 7.18 9.24 19.21
C THR A 45 8.22 9.90 20.10
N TYR A 46 8.65 9.23 21.16
CA TYR A 46 9.62 9.76 22.12
C TYR A 46 10.57 8.66 22.64
N THR A 47 11.74 9.07 23.12
CA THR A 47 12.74 8.15 23.68
C THR A 47 12.70 8.16 25.20
N VAL A 48 12.74 6.98 25.82
CA VAL A 48 12.92 6.80 27.25
C VAL A 48 14.31 6.25 27.52
N SER A 49 15.20 7.14 27.96
CA SER A 49 16.61 6.86 28.25
C SER A 49 17.01 7.16 29.70
N ASN A 50 16.04 7.43 30.58
CA ASN A 50 16.27 7.67 32.01
C ASN A 50 16.84 6.42 32.68
N THR A 51 17.83 6.56 33.56
CA THR A 51 18.26 5.45 34.42
C THR A 51 17.20 5.17 35.48
N PHE A 52 16.66 3.96 35.49
CA PHE A 52 15.66 3.57 36.49
C PHE A 52 16.28 2.71 37.61
N THR A 53 15.83 2.96 38.84
CA THR A 53 15.98 2.06 39.99
C THR A 53 14.60 1.77 40.59
N GLY A 54 14.53 0.80 41.50
CA GLY A 54 13.27 0.37 42.10
C GLY A 54 12.54 -0.72 41.29
N ALA A 55 11.47 -1.25 41.89
CA ALA A 55 10.69 -2.37 41.36
C ALA A 55 9.22 -2.01 41.14
N GLY A 56 8.93 -0.72 40.90
CA GLY A 56 7.60 -0.23 40.57
C GLY A 56 7.12 -0.69 39.19
N ILE A 57 6.16 0.03 38.65
CA ILE A 57 5.55 -0.24 37.35
C ILE A 57 5.85 0.91 36.40
N LEU A 58 6.26 0.61 35.17
CA LEU A 58 6.30 1.55 34.05
C LEU A 58 5.10 1.31 33.14
N GLY A 59 4.26 2.32 32.97
CA GLY A 59 3.13 2.32 32.03
C GLY A 59 3.45 3.11 30.77
N PHE A 60 3.00 2.61 29.63
CA PHE A 60 2.96 3.32 28.36
C PHE A 60 1.51 3.36 27.87
N SER A 61 1.05 4.57 27.53
CA SER A 61 -0.31 4.87 27.06
C SER A 61 -0.32 6.15 26.20
N GLY A 62 -1.49 6.50 25.65
CA GLY A 62 -1.71 7.79 24.98
C GLY A 62 -1.61 7.78 23.46
N GLY A 63 -1.49 6.60 22.83
CA GLY A 63 -1.52 6.40 21.38
C GLY A 63 -0.17 6.57 20.67
N GLY A 64 0.86 7.05 21.37
CA GLY A 64 2.20 7.28 20.82
C GLY A 64 3.10 6.05 20.89
N THR A 65 4.36 6.25 20.51
CA THR A 65 5.38 5.20 20.46
C THR A 65 6.58 5.58 21.32
N ALA A 66 6.84 4.79 22.36
CA ALA A 66 8.03 4.92 23.18
C ALA A 66 9.17 4.07 22.60
N ILE A 67 10.33 4.68 22.38
CA ILE A 67 11.58 3.98 22.08
C ILE A 67 12.32 3.81 23.41
N PHE A 68 12.42 2.57 23.89
CA PHE A 68 13.02 2.27 25.18
C PHE A 68 14.46 1.83 25.03
N SER A 69 15.39 2.69 25.46
CA SER A 69 16.84 2.51 25.37
C SER A 69 17.50 2.66 26.75
N SER A 70 16.84 2.13 27.78
CA SER A 70 17.32 2.15 29.17
C SER A 70 17.20 0.78 29.83
N THR A 71 17.50 0.68 31.13
CA THR A 71 17.31 -0.52 31.95
C THR A 71 16.16 -0.36 32.94
N PHE A 72 15.38 -1.41 33.14
CA PHE A 72 14.37 -1.50 34.19
C PHE A 72 14.10 -2.95 34.55
N ASN A 73 13.83 -3.23 35.84
CA ASN A 73 13.62 -4.59 36.36
C ASN A 73 12.24 -4.79 37.00
N GLY A 74 11.40 -3.75 37.05
CA GLY A 74 10.03 -3.85 37.53
C GLY A 74 9.07 -4.37 36.45
N ALA A 75 7.77 -4.16 36.67
CA ALA A 75 6.77 -4.53 35.67
C ALA A 75 6.58 -3.41 34.64
N VAL A 76 6.41 -3.78 33.38
CA VAL A 76 6.14 -2.86 32.26
C VAL A 76 4.76 -3.18 31.70
N ALA A 77 3.89 -2.19 31.62
CA ALA A 77 2.56 -2.30 31.03
C ALA A 77 2.49 -1.43 29.78
N VAL A 78 2.16 -2.04 28.64
CA VAL A 78 1.98 -1.35 27.36
C VAL A 78 0.52 -1.50 26.95
N ALA A 79 -0.25 -0.42 26.96
CA ALA A 79 -1.65 -0.41 26.52
C ALA A 79 -1.90 0.86 25.71
N GLU A 80 -2.70 0.78 24.66
CA GLU A 80 -3.02 1.93 23.79
C GLU A 80 -1.75 2.71 23.36
N SER A 81 -0.65 2.02 23.07
CA SER A 81 0.64 2.63 22.72
C SER A 81 1.60 1.62 22.11
N GLY A 82 2.64 2.11 21.43
CA GLY A 82 3.77 1.31 20.99
C GLY A 82 4.94 1.39 21.99
N LEU A 83 5.60 0.26 22.23
CA LEU A 83 6.88 0.16 22.91
C LEU A 83 7.90 -0.53 21.98
N VAL A 84 8.87 0.23 21.50
CA VAL A 84 9.99 -0.28 20.70
C VAL A 84 11.16 -0.58 21.62
N LEU A 85 11.60 -1.83 21.65
CA LEU A 85 12.81 -2.26 22.35
C LEU A 85 14.04 -1.92 21.52
N ASP A 86 14.83 -0.97 22.02
CA ASP A 86 16.11 -0.55 21.46
C ASP A 86 17.25 -1.04 22.36
N GLY A 87 17.45 -2.36 22.37
CA GLY A 87 18.47 -3.06 23.17
C GLY A 87 17.91 -4.03 24.22
N SER A 88 18.76 -4.51 25.12
CA SER A 88 18.47 -5.60 26.07
C SER A 88 18.11 -5.15 27.49
N GLY A 89 17.74 -3.88 27.68
CA GLY A 89 17.64 -3.30 29.01
C GLY A 89 16.41 -3.73 29.84
N LEU A 90 15.46 -4.46 29.26
CA LEU A 90 14.31 -5.03 29.99
C LEU A 90 14.48 -6.50 30.37
N VAL A 91 15.68 -7.09 30.25
CA VAL A 91 15.93 -8.51 30.54
C VAL A 91 15.56 -8.94 31.97
N GLY A 92 15.44 -8.01 32.91
CA GLY A 92 14.96 -8.28 34.28
C GLY A 92 13.49 -7.93 34.52
N ALA A 93 12.77 -7.38 33.53
CA ALA A 93 11.41 -6.89 33.66
C ALA A 93 10.34 -7.91 33.26
N SER A 94 9.17 -7.81 33.87
CA SER A 94 7.95 -8.50 33.42
C SER A 94 7.13 -7.57 32.53
N VAL A 95 7.00 -7.90 31.25
CA VAL A 95 6.31 -7.07 30.25
C VAL A 95 4.91 -7.63 29.97
N PHE A 96 3.91 -6.77 30.10
CA PHE A 96 2.51 -7.05 29.80
C PHE A 96 2.06 -6.14 28.65
N VAL A 97 1.60 -6.74 27.55
CA VAL A 97 1.08 -6.02 26.40
C VAL A 97 -0.44 -6.16 26.39
N GLY A 98 -1.13 -5.09 26.76
CA GLY A 98 -2.59 -5.00 26.84
C GLY A 98 -3.25 -4.55 25.54
N ALA A 99 -4.56 -4.32 25.60
CA ALA A 99 -5.37 -3.89 24.48
C ALA A 99 -4.77 -2.67 23.76
N ASN A 100 -4.70 -2.75 22.42
CA ASN A 100 -4.11 -1.73 21.55
C ASN A 100 -2.63 -1.40 21.87
N GLY A 101 -1.99 -2.20 22.71
CA GLY A 101 -0.56 -2.14 22.99
C GLY A 101 0.23 -2.91 21.93
N VAL A 102 1.37 -2.36 21.52
CA VAL A 102 2.28 -3.03 20.57
C VAL A 102 3.67 -3.07 21.16
N LEU A 103 4.23 -4.27 21.35
CA LEU A 103 5.66 -4.45 21.64
C LEU A 103 6.41 -4.78 20.35
N SER A 104 7.47 -4.04 20.05
CA SER A 104 8.28 -4.26 18.85
C SER A 104 9.78 -4.01 19.07
N GLY A 105 10.60 -4.16 18.02
CA GLY A 105 12.06 -3.98 18.08
C GLY A 105 12.83 -5.29 18.28
N ASN A 106 14.11 -5.18 18.68
CA ASN A 106 15.08 -6.30 18.71
C ASN A 106 15.74 -6.50 20.09
N GLY A 107 14.92 -6.44 21.14
CA GLY A 107 15.41 -6.42 22.51
C GLY A 107 15.23 -7.70 23.29
N ALA A 108 15.59 -7.62 24.57
CA ALA A 108 15.38 -8.67 25.54
C ALA A 108 14.47 -8.21 26.68
N VAL A 109 13.57 -9.08 27.11
CA VAL A 109 12.67 -8.91 28.25
C VAL A 109 12.82 -10.08 29.23
N GLY A 110 12.50 -9.90 30.50
CA GLY A 110 12.57 -10.97 31.50
C GLY A 110 11.45 -11.98 31.34
N SER A 111 10.21 -11.51 31.27
CA SER A 111 9.04 -12.32 30.89
C SER A 111 8.12 -11.50 30.00
N LEU A 112 7.34 -12.17 29.16
CA LEU A 112 6.40 -11.52 28.25
C LEU A 112 5.03 -12.19 28.36
N THR A 113 3.99 -11.38 28.58
CA THR A 113 2.60 -11.81 28.47
C THR A 113 1.86 -10.86 27.54
N VAL A 114 1.37 -11.39 26.43
CA VAL A 114 0.53 -10.66 25.48
C VAL A 114 -0.92 -10.97 25.83
N LEU A 115 -1.64 -9.94 26.28
CA LEU A 115 -3.02 -10.01 26.74
C LEU A 115 -3.99 -9.81 25.56
N ASP A 116 -5.29 -9.89 25.84
CA ASP A 116 -6.36 -9.61 24.88
C ASP A 116 -6.17 -8.23 24.21
N GLY A 117 -6.22 -8.21 22.87
CA GLY A 117 -6.00 -7.03 22.05
C GLY A 117 -4.55 -6.51 22.01
N GLY A 118 -3.62 -7.18 22.67
CA GLY A 118 -2.18 -6.86 22.63
C GLY A 118 -1.49 -7.49 21.43
N VAL A 119 -0.47 -6.81 20.91
CA VAL A 119 0.32 -7.26 19.77
C VAL A 119 1.81 -7.32 20.12
N VAL A 120 2.47 -8.42 19.80
CA VAL A 120 3.93 -8.48 19.72
C VAL A 120 4.35 -8.62 18.27
N ALA A 121 5.31 -7.80 17.84
CA ALA A 121 5.83 -7.74 16.49
C ALA A 121 7.34 -7.43 16.54
N PRO A 122 8.22 -8.44 16.62
CA PRO A 122 9.66 -8.22 16.48
C PRO A 122 9.97 -7.28 15.30
N GLY A 123 10.96 -6.39 15.44
CA GLY A 123 11.16 -5.25 14.52
C GLY A 123 12.49 -5.23 13.76
N ASN A 124 12.71 -4.21 12.91
CA ASN A 124 13.83 -4.16 11.94
C ASN A 124 13.84 -5.34 10.98
N SER A 125 12.65 -5.63 10.49
CA SER A 125 12.19 -6.83 9.80
C SER A 125 13.19 -7.44 8.82
N PRO A 126 13.63 -8.69 9.06
CA PRO A 126 13.25 -9.55 10.20
C PRO A 126 14.06 -9.32 11.49
N GLY A 127 13.35 -9.37 12.62
CA GLY A 127 13.83 -9.09 13.98
C GLY A 127 13.79 -10.26 14.95
N THR A 128 14.35 -10.07 16.15
CA THR A 128 14.27 -11.07 17.22
C THR A 128 14.03 -10.41 18.58
N ILE A 129 12.99 -10.86 19.28
CA ILE A 129 12.76 -10.55 20.69
C ILE A 129 13.17 -11.76 21.54
N SER A 130 14.01 -11.53 22.54
CA SER A 130 14.46 -12.56 23.48
C SER A 130 13.73 -12.45 24.81
N VAL A 131 13.20 -13.55 25.33
CA VAL A 131 12.49 -13.64 26.60
C VAL A 131 13.31 -14.52 27.55
N ALA A 132 13.89 -13.95 28.59
CA ALA A 132 14.76 -14.68 29.53
C ALA A 132 13.99 -15.60 30.50
N GLY A 133 12.66 -15.69 30.35
CA GLY A 133 11.76 -16.43 31.21
C GLY A 133 10.55 -16.92 30.44
N THR A 134 9.38 -16.84 31.06
CA THR A 134 8.13 -17.35 30.47
C THR A 134 7.58 -16.40 29.41
N LEU A 135 6.99 -17.01 28.38
CA LEU A 135 6.26 -16.34 27.30
C LEU A 135 4.81 -16.83 27.28
N GLY A 136 3.86 -15.91 27.38
CA GLY A 136 2.43 -16.20 27.37
C GLY A 136 1.69 -15.42 26.28
N PHE A 137 0.82 -16.11 25.55
CA PHE A 137 -0.17 -15.53 24.65
C PHE A 137 -1.57 -15.84 25.18
N GLU A 138 -2.28 -14.82 25.63
CA GLU A 138 -3.68 -14.96 26.06
C GLU A 138 -4.64 -14.97 24.88
N ALA A 139 -5.87 -15.41 25.12
CA ALA A 139 -6.92 -15.33 24.10
C ALA A 139 -7.11 -13.87 23.64
N GLY A 140 -7.22 -13.65 22.33
CA GLY A 140 -7.33 -12.32 21.72
C GLY A 140 -6.00 -11.58 21.50
N SER A 141 -4.87 -12.16 21.94
CA SER A 141 -3.54 -11.63 21.61
C SER A 141 -3.12 -11.96 20.16
N VAL A 142 -2.23 -11.14 19.60
CA VAL A 142 -1.69 -11.32 18.25
C VAL A 142 -0.17 -11.37 18.27
N TYR A 143 0.41 -12.40 17.67
CA TYR A 143 1.79 -12.41 17.24
C TYR A 143 1.85 -12.04 15.75
N ARG A 144 2.41 -10.87 15.45
CA ARG A 144 2.66 -10.45 14.07
C ARG A 144 4.09 -10.79 13.67
N VAL A 145 4.22 -11.51 12.57
CA VAL A 145 5.49 -12.07 12.09
C VAL A 145 5.78 -11.57 10.68
N ASP A 146 6.91 -10.89 10.52
CA ASP A 146 7.47 -10.56 9.23
C ASP A 146 8.27 -11.74 8.67
N VAL A 147 8.07 -12.07 7.40
CA VAL A 147 8.85 -13.11 6.70
C VAL A 147 9.31 -12.64 5.34
N THR A 148 10.44 -13.16 4.89
CA THR A 148 11.03 -12.82 3.61
C THR A 148 11.24 -14.08 2.75
N PRO A 149 11.34 -13.90 1.42
CA PRO A 149 11.49 -15.01 0.48
C PRO A 149 12.86 -15.70 0.56
N ASP A 150 13.90 -14.99 1.01
CA ASP A 150 15.24 -15.53 1.26
C ASP A 150 15.35 -16.31 2.58
N GLY A 151 14.24 -16.47 3.31
CA GLY A 151 14.16 -17.30 4.52
C GLY A 151 14.33 -16.50 5.83
N ALA A 152 14.61 -15.21 5.75
CA ALA A 152 14.71 -14.36 6.91
C ALA A 152 13.30 -14.11 7.50
N HIS A 153 13.18 -14.09 8.83
CA HIS A 153 11.88 -14.04 9.51
C HIS A 153 12.00 -13.50 10.93
N ASP A 154 10.92 -12.92 11.42
CA ASP A 154 10.80 -12.56 12.82
C ASP A 154 10.80 -13.81 13.70
N LEU A 155 11.44 -13.70 14.85
CA LEU A 155 11.56 -14.77 15.83
C LEU A 155 11.33 -14.24 17.24
N ILE A 156 10.61 -15.02 18.05
CA ILE A 156 10.62 -14.87 19.51
C ILE A 156 11.33 -16.06 20.13
N THR A 157 12.39 -15.81 20.87
CA THR A 157 13.08 -16.85 21.65
C THR A 157 12.71 -16.73 23.13
N ALA A 158 12.49 -17.86 23.80
CA ALA A 158 12.25 -17.91 25.24
C ALA A 158 13.18 -18.92 25.92
N THR A 159 13.65 -18.64 27.13
CA THR A 159 14.40 -19.64 27.92
C THR A 159 13.52 -20.39 28.92
N GLY A 160 12.31 -19.90 29.19
CA GLY A 160 11.30 -20.58 30.01
C GLY A 160 10.10 -21.07 29.20
N ALA A 161 9.12 -21.66 29.90
CA ALA A 161 7.92 -22.22 29.29
C ALA A 161 7.15 -21.20 28.42
N VAL A 162 6.67 -21.69 27.27
CA VAL A 162 5.80 -20.96 26.34
C VAL A 162 4.38 -21.49 26.47
N THR A 163 3.42 -20.63 26.75
CA THR A 163 1.99 -21.00 26.80
C THR A 163 1.21 -20.20 25.76
N ILE A 164 0.48 -20.91 24.88
CA ILE A 164 -0.35 -20.29 23.84
C ILE A 164 -1.80 -20.70 24.06
N ASN A 165 -2.66 -19.74 24.40
CA ASN A 165 -4.09 -19.98 24.51
C ASN A 165 -4.74 -20.05 23.13
N ALA A 166 -5.73 -20.94 22.96
CA ALA A 166 -6.38 -21.22 21.69
C ALA A 166 -7.15 -20.02 21.07
N GLY A 167 -7.31 -18.91 21.79
CA GLY A 167 -7.87 -17.67 21.25
C GLY A 167 -6.82 -16.69 20.70
N ALA A 168 -5.53 -16.99 20.81
CA ALA A 168 -4.46 -16.16 20.27
C ALA A 168 -4.30 -16.39 18.75
N ALA A 169 -3.82 -15.38 18.03
CA ALA A 169 -3.67 -15.40 16.58
C ALA A 169 -2.24 -15.12 16.10
N VAL A 170 -1.91 -15.63 14.92
CA VAL A 170 -0.71 -15.22 14.15
C VAL A 170 -1.16 -14.38 12.95
N GLU A 171 -0.53 -13.21 12.79
CA GLU A 171 -0.70 -12.34 11.63
C GLU A 171 0.59 -12.37 10.80
N VAL A 172 0.54 -12.87 9.57
CA VAL A 172 1.70 -13.01 8.69
C VAL A 172 1.81 -11.82 7.76
N ILE A 173 2.89 -11.05 7.91
CA ILE A 173 3.33 -10.05 6.95
C ILE A 173 4.50 -10.64 6.17
N ALA A 174 4.24 -11.23 5.02
CA ALA A 174 5.33 -11.53 4.10
C ALA A 174 5.83 -10.23 3.44
N VAL A 175 7.07 -10.22 2.96
CA VAL A 175 7.58 -9.24 1.99
C VAL A 175 7.32 -9.79 0.57
N PRO A 176 6.95 -8.94 -0.42
CA PRO A 176 6.81 -9.40 -1.80
C PRO A 176 8.12 -10.04 -2.30
N GLY A 177 8.04 -11.28 -2.79
CA GLY A 177 9.19 -11.99 -3.33
C GLY A 177 8.93 -13.48 -3.50
N ARG A 178 9.86 -14.19 -4.13
CA ARG A 178 9.65 -15.60 -4.51
C ARG A 178 9.85 -16.52 -3.31
N TYR A 179 8.76 -16.91 -2.66
CA TYR A 179 8.79 -17.95 -1.64
C TYR A 179 8.96 -19.32 -2.29
N ALA A 180 9.92 -20.10 -1.80
CA ALA A 180 9.99 -21.50 -2.18
C ALA A 180 8.69 -22.22 -1.78
N ALA A 181 8.32 -23.26 -2.54
CA ALA A 181 7.18 -24.07 -2.14
C ALA A 181 7.51 -24.71 -0.78
N ASN A 182 6.60 -24.55 0.18
CA ASN A 182 6.69 -25.17 1.51
C ASN A 182 7.83 -24.63 2.39
N THR A 183 8.12 -23.32 2.34
CA THR A 183 9.09 -22.71 3.27
C THR A 183 8.55 -22.77 4.69
N THR A 184 9.37 -23.27 5.62
CA THR A 184 9.02 -23.40 7.04
C THR A 184 9.95 -22.52 7.88
N TYR A 185 9.37 -21.72 8.76
CA TYR A 185 10.02 -20.74 9.63
C TYR A 185 9.74 -21.10 11.09
N ALA A 186 10.76 -21.16 11.94
CA ALA A 186 10.56 -21.26 13.38
C ALA A 186 10.25 -19.84 13.90
N ILE A 187 9.00 -19.58 14.29
CA ILE A 187 8.56 -18.23 14.66
C ILE A 187 8.56 -18.03 16.18
N VAL A 188 8.46 -19.14 16.93
CA VAL A 188 8.68 -19.17 18.38
C VAL A 188 9.56 -20.36 18.71
N THR A 189 10.61 -20.14 19.50
CA THR A 189 11.48 -21.21 20.01
C THR A 189 11.68 -21.05 21.51
N THR A 190 11.62 -22.15 22.26
CA THR A 190 11.98 -22.20 23.68
C THR A 190 13.00 -23.28 24.01
N THR A 191 13.79 -23.06 25.06
CA THR A 191 14.63 -24.11 25.67
C THR A 191 13.89 -24.96 26.71
N ASP A 192 12.65 -24.61 27.03
CA ASP A 192 11.76 -25.36 27.93
C ASP A 192 10.64 -26.02 27.10
N THR A 193 9.38 -25.97 27.57
CA THR A 193 8.24 -26.61 26.93
C THR A 193 7.30 -25.56 26.34
N LEU A 194 6.85 -25.80 25.11
CA LEU A 194 5.74 -25.10 24.48
C LEU A 194 4.45 -25.89 24.70
N THR A 195 3.44 -25.23 25.25
CA THR A 195 2.11 -25.80 25.49
C THR A 195 1.03 -24.95 24.83
N GLY A 196 0.10 -25.61 24.13
CA GLY A 196 -0.99 -24.95 23.41
C GLY A 196 -0.65 -24.63 21.95
N ALA A 197 -1.55 -23.93 21.28
CA ALA A 197 -1.44 -23.57 19.87
C ALA A 197 -2.25 -22.30 19.58
N PHE A 198 -1.83 -21.54 18.57
CA PHE A 198 -2.59 -20.39 18.08
C PHE A 198 -3.89 -20.89 17.43
N GLY A 199 -5.00 -20.20 17.68
CA GLY A 199 -6.32 -20.58 17.18
C GLY A 199 -6.58 -20.19 15.74
N SER A 200 -5.91 -19.16 15.25
CA SER A 200 -6.07 -18.65 13.89
C SER A 200 -4.78 -18.11 13.32
N ILE A 201 -4.68 -18.16 11.99
CA ILE A 201 -3.61 -17.53 11.24
C ILE A 201 -4.21 -16.69 10.10
N THR A 202 -3.72 -15.46 9.94
CA THR A 202 -4.13 -14.56 8.87
C THR A 202 -2.92 -14.19 7.99
N SER A 203 -3.17 -13.97 6.71
CA SER A 203 -2.16 -13.48 5.75
C SER A 203 -2.83 -12.72 4.62
N ASP A 204 -2.23 -11.61 4.20
CA ASP A 204 -2.73 -10.77 3.10
C ASP A 204 -2.31 -11.28 1.70
N TYR A 205 -1.56 -12.37 1.65
CA TYR A 205 -1.03 -12.95 0.41
C TYR A 205 -2.09 -13.74 -0.34
N ALA A 206 -2.27 -13.39 -1.62
CA ALA A 206 -3.28 -13.97 -2.49
C ALA A 206 -3.08 -15.45 -2.79
N PHE A 207 -1.81 -15.88 -2.82
CA PHE A 207 -1.46 -17.18 -3.36
C PHE A 207 -0.69 -18.07 -2.38
N LEU A 208 -0.48 -17.61 -1.15
CA LEU A 208 0.15 -18.37 -0.08
C LEU A 208 -0.92 -18.77 0.93
N SER A 209 -0.98 -20.07 1.25
CA SER A 209 -1.75 -20.58 2.37
C SER A 209 -0.79 -20.78 3.53
N PRO A 210 -0.91 -19.98 4.61
CA PRO A 210 -0.13 -20.20 5.80
C PRO A 210 -0.69 -21.39 6.59
N SER A 211 0.17 -22.15 7.24
CA SER A 211 -0.20 -23.16 8.22
C SER A 211 0.77 -23.13 9.39
N LEU A 212 0.28 -23.57 10.55
CA LEU A 212 1.07 -23.67 11.77
C LEU A 212 1.29 -25.13 12.14
N SER A 213 2.50 -25.45 12.57
CA SER A 213 2.84 -26.75 13.15
C SER A 213 3.69 -26.54 14.41
N TYR A 214 3.72 -27.55 15.27
CA TYR A 214 4.32 -27.43 16.60
C TYR A 214 5.09 -28.69 16.97
N ASP A 215 6.16 -28.51 17.71
CA ASP A 215 6.78 -29.56 18.52
C ASP A 215 6.83 -29.13 19.99
N ALA A 216 7.58 -29.85 20.83
CA ALA A 216 7.65 -29.56 22.26
C ALA A 216 8.36 -28.23 22.59
N GLN A 217 9.08 -27.61 21.66
CA GLN A 217 9.91 -26.42 21.85
C GLN A 217 9.61 -25.29 20.85
N ASN A 218 8.93 -25.57 19.74
CA ASN A 218 8.85 -24.68 18.60
C ASN A 218 7.43 -24.54 18.07
N ALA A 219 7.09 -23.33 17.64
CA ALA A 219 6.00 -23.06 16.73
C ALA A 219 6.58 -22.72 15.36
N TYR A 220 6.07 -23.38 14.33
CA TYR A 220 6.52 -23.23 12.96
C TYR A 220 5.41 -22.62 12.10
N LEU A 221 5.80 -21.66 11.25
CA LEU A 221 4.99 -21.15 10.15
C LEU A 221 5.44 -21.79 8.85
N THR A 222 4.52 -22.43 8.13
CA THR A 222 4.76 -22.93 6.78
C THR A 222 3.94 -22.13 5.78
N LEU A 223 4.58 -21.65 4.71
CA LEU A 223 3.92 -20.99 3.59
C LEU A 223 3.86 -21.93 2.39
N LEU A 224 2.65 -22.31 2.00
CA LEU A 224 2.41 -23.15 0.83
C LEU A 224 1.85 -22.33 -0.32
N TYR A 225 2.47 -22.41 -1.49
CA TYR A 225 1.87 -21.90 -2.71
C TYR A 225 0.62 -22.72 -3.06
N THR A 226 -0.53 -22.07 -3.07
CA THR A 226 -1.85 -22.70 -3.22
C THR A 226 -2.15 -23.20 -4.63
N GLY A 227 -1.43 -22.71 -5.64
CA GLY A 227 -1.79 -22.93 -7.05
C GLY A 227 -3.10 -22.23 -7.46
N THR A 228 -3.60 -21.30 -6.64
CA THR A 228 -4.79 -20.51 -6.95
C THR A 228 -4.56 -19.73 -8.25
N SER A 229 -5.52 -19.83 -9.17
CA SER A 229 -5.45 -19.12 -10.45
C SER A 229 -5.47 -17.61 -10.24
N PHE A 230 -4.57 -16.88 -10.91
CA PHE A 230 -4.60 -15.41 -10.95
C PHE A 230 -5.97 -14.87 -11.36
N ALA A 231 -6.70 -15.62 -12.20
CA ALA A 231 -8.01 -15.23 -12.69
C ALA A 231 -9.08 -15.18 -11.59
N SER A 232 -8.87 -15.85 -10.45
CA SER A 232 -9.80 -15.82 -9.30
C SER A 232 -9.87 -14.44 -8.64
N LEU A 233 -8.84 -13.62 -8.82
CA LEU A 233 -8.75 -12.25 -8.29
C LEU A 233 -8.95 -11.19 -9.38
N ALA A 234 -9.23 -11.60 -10.62
CA ALA A 234 -9.58 -10.68 -11.69
C ALA A 234 -11.02 -10.17 -11.52
N GLN A 235 -11.23 -8.89 -11.76
CA GLN A 235 -12.55 -8.24 -11.65
C GLN A 235 -13.19 -8.00 -13.03
N THR A 236 -12.39 -7.93 -14.09
CA THR A 236 -12.87 -7.69 -15.47
C THR A 236 -12.49 -8.83 -16.41
N PRO A 237 -13.20 -9.02 -17.54
CA PRO A 237 -12.84 -10.04 -18.52
C PRO A 237 -11.44 -9.86 -19.11
N ASN A 238 -11.01 -8.61 -19.35
CA ASN A 238 -9.63 -8.29 -19.75
C ASN A 238 -8.63 -8.76 -18.69
N GLN A 239 -8.86 -8.45 -17.41
CA GLN A 239 -8.01 -8.93 -16.33
C GLN A 239 -8.00 -10.46 -16.26
N THR A 240 -9.12 -11.14 -16.47
CA THR A 240 -9.19 -12.61 -16.53
C THR A 240 -8.34 -13.18 -17.67
N ALA A 241 -8.42 -12.59 -18.87
CA ALA A 241 -7.62 -13.01 -20.01
C ALA A 241 -6.12 -12.82 -19.75
N THR A 242 -5.74 -11.65 -19.24
CA THR A 242 -4.36 -11.34 -18.84
C THR A 242 -3.87 -12.25 -17.72
N ALA A 243 -4.72 -12.55 -16.74
CA ALA A 243 -4.41 -13.46 -15.64
C ALA A 243 -4.12 -14.88 -16.13
N ASN A 244 -4.95 -15.40 -17.04
CA ASN A 244 -4.70 -16.71 -17.65
C ASN A 244 -3.40 -16.73 -18.45
N GLY A 245 -3.10 -15.65 -19.19
CA GLY A 245 -1.84 -15.49 -19.90
C GLY A 245 -0.63 -15.46 -18.96
N ALA A 246 -0.70 -14.65 -17.89
CA ALA A 246 0.35 -14.54 -16.88
C ALA A 246 0.56 -15.86 -16.12
N GLN A 247 -0.52 -16.56 -15.77
CA GLN A 247 -0.46 -17.88 -15.11
C GLN A 247 0.23 -18.93 -15.99
N ALA A 248 -0.05 -18.93 -17.30
CA ALA A 248 0.51 -19.89 -18.25
C ALA A 248 2.02 -19.76 -18.45
N LEU A 249 2.61 -18.60 -18.11
CA LEU A 249 4.06 -18.39 -18.18
C LEU A 249 4.84 -19.24 -17.16
N GLY A 250 4.20 -19.59 -16.04
CA GLY A 250 4.76 -20.45 -15.00
C GLY A 250 5.95 -19.87 -14.23
N PHE A 251 6.38 -20.62 -13.21
CA PHE A 251 7.50 -20.23 -12.35
C PHE A 251 8.80 -20.00 -13.12
N GLY A 252 9.53 -18.95 -12.72
CA GLY A 252 10.78 -18.53 -13.36
C GLY A 252 10.60 -17.52 -14.49
N ASN A 253 9.35 -17.23 -14.88
CA ASN A 253 9.05 -16.08 -15.71
C ASN A 253 8.79 -14.85 -14.84
N GLY A 254 9.43 -13.72 -15.14
CA GLY A 254 9.31 -12.50 -14.35
C GLY A 254 7.89 -11.96 -14.18
N VAL A 255 6.98 -12.19 -15.14
CA VAL A 255 5.57 -11.76 -15.03
C VAL A 255 4.80 -12.65 -14.07
N PHE A 256 4.94 -13.98 -14.21
CA PHE A 256 4.33 -14.93 -13.28
C PHE A 256 4.83 -14.69 -11.86
N ASP A 257 6.16 -14.61 -11.73
CA ASP A 257 6.83 -14.42 -10.46
C ASP A 257 6.44 -13.08 -9.82
N ALA A 258 6.19 -12.01 -10.59
CA ALA A 258 5.71 -10.75 -10.02
C ALA A 258 4.25 -10.85 -9.52
N VAL A 259 3.34 -11.45 -10.30
CA VAL A 259 1.92 -11.52 -9.94
C VAL A 259 1.68 -12.42 -8.72
N VAL A 260 2.41 -13.53 -8.63
CA VAL A 260 2.24 -14.53 -7.56
C VAL A 260 2.60 -14.02 -6.16
N GLN A 261 3.26 -12.86 -6.08
CA GLN A 261 3.77 -12.26 -4.84
C GLN A 261 2.93 -11.09 -4.36
N LEU A 262 1.87 -10.74 -5.08
CA LEU A 262 1.01 -9.62 -4.75
C LEU A 262 0.04 -9.97 -3.61
N SER A 263 -0.31 -8.96 -2.83
CA SER A 263 -1.46 -9.03 -1.92
C SER A 263 -2.76 -9.15 -2.71
N GLN A 264 -3.79 -9.72 -2.10
CA GLN A 264 -5.11 -9.91 -2.73
C GLN A 264 -5.66 -8.62 -3.34
N SER A 265 -5.49 -7.48 -2.67
CA SER A 265 -5.97 -6.17 -3.13
C SER A 265 -5.18 -5.60 -4.31
N SER A 266 -3.93 -6.02 -4.50
CA SER A 266 -3.03 -5.45 -5.51
C SER A 266 -3.11 -6.17 -6.86
N VAL A 267 -3.62 -7.41 -6.89
CA VAL A 267 -3.70 -8.24 -8.11
C VAL A 267 -4.54 -7.59 -9.23
N PRO A 268 -5.76 -7.06 -8.99
CA PRO A 268 -6.57 -6.47 -10.06
C PRO A 268 -5.85 -5.31 -10.79
N GLY A 269 -5.21 -4.42 -10.04
CA GLY A 269 -4.46 -3.28 -10.60
C GLY A 269 -3.25 -3.73 -11.44
N ALA A 270 -2.52 -4.74 -10.99
CA ALA A 270 -1.40 -5.30 -11.74
C ALA A 270 -1.85 -6.00 -13.04
N LEU A 271 -2.94 -6.75 -13.00
CA LEU A 271 -3.54 -7.35 -14.19
C LEU A 271 -4.03 -6.29 -15.18
N ASN A 272 -4.57 -5.18 -14.68
CA ASN A 272 -4.98 -4.06 -15.52
C ASN A 272 -3.80 -3.46 -16.27
N ALA A 273 -2.69 -3.20 -15.57
CA ALA A 273 -1.45 -2.70 -16.16
C ALA A 273 -0.87 -3.65 -17.22
N LEU A 274 -0.94 -4.97 -16.98
CA LEU A 274 -0.47 -6.00 -17.91
C LEU A 274 -1.38 -6.18 -19.14
N SER A 275 -2.66 -5.80 -19.06
CA SER A 275 -3.61 -5.95 -20.17
C SER A 275 -3.28 -5.10 -21.40
N GLY A 276 -2.56 -4.00 -21.21
CA GLY A 276 -2.20 -3.08 -22.29
C GLY A 276 -3.39 -2.39 -22.96
N GLU A 277 -4.56 -2.35 -22.31
CA GLU A 277 -5.81 -1.78 -22.85
C GLU A 277 -5.71 -0.31 -23.28
N ALA A 278 -4.75 0.44 -22.71
CA ALA A 278 -4.42 1.78 -23.15
C ALA A 278 -4.02 1.81 -24.65
N TYR A 279 -3.25 0.81 -25.13
CA TYR A 279 -2.79 0.76 -26.52
C TYR A 279 -3.91 0.43 -27.52
N ALA A 280 -4.81 -0.49 -27.16
CA ALA A 280 -5.96 -0.84 -28.01
C ALA A 280 -6.95 0.33 -28.12
N SER A 281 -7.08 1.13 -27.05
CA SER A 281 -8.00 2.26 -27.01
C SER A 281 -7.57 3.44 -27.89
N VAL A 282 -6.27 3.62 -28.13
CA VAL A 282 -5.76 4.62 -29.09
C VAL A 282 -6.36 4.43 -30.48
N GLY A 283 -6.51 3.18 -30.94
CA GLY A 283 -7.10 2.88 -32.24
C GLY A 283 -8.55 3.38 -32.36
N THR A 284 -9.35 3.20 -31.31
CA THR A 284 -10.72 3.71 -31.23
C THR A 284 -10.75 5.24 -31.24
N LEU A 285 -9.85 5.89 -30.48
CA LEU A 285 -9.74 7.36 -30.46
C LEU A 285 -9.36 7.91 -31.83
N MET A 286 -8.39 7.30 -32.53
CA MET A 286 -8.00 7.74 -33.88
C MET A 286 -9.14 7.59 -34.90
N GLN A 287 -9.94 6.52 -34.80
CA GLN A 287 -11.11 6.34 -35.65
C GLN A 287 -12.20 7.38 -35.35
N GLN A 288 -12.49 7.65 -34.08
CA GLN A 288 -13.45 8.70 -33.69
C GLN A 288 -12.99 10.09 -34.15
N GLN A 289 -11.70 10.40 -34.00
CA GLN A 289 -11.11 11.68 -34.39
C GLN A 289 -11.07 11.90 -35.91
N SER A 290 -11.24 10.84 -36.71
CA SER A 290 -11.37 10.97 -38.17
C SER A 290 -12.60 11.78 -38.61
N VAL A 291 -13.59 11.97 -37.72
CA VAL A 291 -14.77 12.80 -37.98
C VAL A 291 -14.39 14.25 -38.26
N TYR A 292 -13.42 14.84 -37.53
CA TYR A 292 -13.02 16.24 -37.73
C TYR A 292 -12.46 16.50 -39.13
N VAL A 293 -11.64 15.58 -39.65
CA VAL A 293 -11.10 15.67 -41.02
C VAL A 293 -12.22 15.51 -42.06
N ARG A 294 -13.10 14.53 -41.87
CA ARG A 294 -14.23 14.28 -42.77
C ARG A 294 -15.20 15.46 -42.79
N GLU A 295 -15.46 16.08 -41.63
CA GLU A 295 -16.34 17.24 -41.53
C GLU A 295 -15.75 18.48 -42.20
N ALA A 296 -14.45 18.77 -42.01
CA ALA A 296 -13.79 19.89 -42.65
C ALA A 296 -13.84 19.78 -44.19
N VAL A 297 -13.42 18.64 -44.74
CA VAL A 297 -13.45 18.38 -46.19
C VAL A 297 -14.90 18.30 -46.71
N GLY A 298 -15.79 17.63 -45.99
CA GLY A 298 -17.20 17.50 -46.37
C GLY A 298 -17.94 18.83 -46.35
N THR A 299 -17.66 19.70 -45.39
CA THR A 299 -18.21 21.07 -45.33
C THR A 299 -17.66 21.92 -46.46
N ARG A 300 -16.36 21.80 -46.77
CA ARG A 300 -15.74 22.46 -47.92
C ARG A 300 -16.36 22.03 -49.26
N LEU A 301 -16.63 20.73 -49.43
CA LEU A 301 -17.32 20.22 -50.62
C LEU A 301 -18.80 20.67 -50.65
N ARG A 302 -19.51 20.69 -49.51
CA ARG A 302 -20.91 21.15 -49.45
C ARG A 302 -21.09 22.62 -49.83
N GLN A 303 -20.11 23.48 -49.55
CA GLN A 303 -20.10 24.86 -50.06
C GLN A 303 -20.16 24.93 -51.58
N SER A 304 -19.62 23.93 -52.28
CA SER A 304 -19.66 23.85 -53.74
C SER A 304 -21.05 23.53 -54.29
N LEU A 305 -21.96 22.99 -53.46
CA LEU A 305 -23.33 22.67 -53.88
C LEU A 305 -24.30 23.84 -53.70
N THR A 306 -23.92 24.88 -52.95
CA THR A 306 -24.72 26.11 -52.83
C THR A 306 -24.44 27.03 -54.00
N ALA A 307 -25.50 27.54 -54.65
CA ALA A 307 -25.37 28.37 -55.86
C ALA A 307 -24.54 29.64 -55.59
N PRO A 308 -23.74 30.12 -56.57
CA PRO A 308 -23.01 31.38 -56.44
C PRO A 308 -23.97 32.53 -56.10
N GLY A 309 -23.78 33.17 -54.94
CA GLY A 309 -24.61 34.29 -54.48
C GLY A 309 -25.72 33.93 -53.49
N ALA A 310 -25.86 32.68 -53.06
CA ALA A 310 -26.70 32.35 -51.91
C ALA A 310 -26.05 32.88 -50.62
N ALA A 311 -26.53 34.02 -50.11
CA ALA A 311 -26.14 34.49 -48.80
C ALA A 311 -26.57 33.47 -47.73
N PRO A 312 -25.71 33.15 -46.74
CA PRO A 312 -26.11 32.30 -45.64
C PRO A 312 -27.32 32.95 -44.95
N LEU A 313 -28.38 32.17 -44.73
CA LEU A 313 -29.56 32.64 -44.02
C LEU A 313 -29.12 33.20 -42.64
N GLY A 314 -29.63 34.38 -42.28
CA GLY A 314 -29.09 35.27 -41.24
C GLY A 314 -28.99 34.73 -39.80
N TYR A 315 -29.28 33.46 -39.57
CA TYR A 315 -29.06 32.77 -38.30
C TYR A 315 -27.62 32.25 -38.12
N ALA A 316 -26.74 32.37 -39.12
CA ALA A 316 -25.34 31.92 -39.07
C ALA A 316 -24.32 33.05 -38.82
N ALA A 317 -24.75 34.19 -38.24
CA ALA A 317 -23.93 35.41 -38.10
C ALA A 317 -22.71 35.30 -37.15
N GLY A 318 -22.44 34.12 -36.56
CA GLY A 318 -21.30 33.86 -35.67
C GLY A 318 -20.43 32.66 -36.06
N GLY A 319 -20.64 32.04 -37.23
CA GLY A 319 -19.84 30.90 -37.69
C GLY A 319 -18.48 31.32 -38.30
N PRO A 320 -17.51 30.39 -38.40
CA PRO A 320 -16.21 30.68 -39.01
C PRO A 320 -16.38 31.18 -40.46
N GLN A 321 -15.71 32.28 -40.80
CA GLN A 321 -15.71 32.85 -42.14
C GLN A 321 -15.02 31.88 -43.11
N THR A 322 -15.79 31.29 -44.02
CA THR A 322 -15.26 30.31 -44.98
C THR A 322 -14.85 31.00 -46.27
N ALA A 323 -13.66 30.67 -46.80
CA ALA A 323 -13.15 31.26 -48.03
C ALA A 323 -14.15 31.09 -49.21
N ALA A 324 -14.50 32.19 -49.87
CA ALA A 324 -15.37 32.17 -51.04
C ALA A 324 -14.77 31.31 -52.15
N LEU A 325 -15.60 30.54 -52.83
CA LEU A 325 -15.16 29.64 -53.89
C LEU A 325 -14.71 30.41 -55.13
N GLY A 326 -13.47 30.21 -55.57
CA GLY A 326 -12.96 30.72 -56.83
C GLY A 326 -13.69 30.14 -58.05
N ALA A 327 -13.84 30.95 -59.11
CA ALA A 327 -14.46 30.55 -60.36
C ALA A 327 -13.42 29.90 -61.31
N GLY A 328 -13.83 28.85 -62.03
CA GLY A 328 -12.95 28.13 -62.95
C GLY A 328 -11.68 27.59 -62.28
N LEU A 329 -10.54 27.72 -62.95
CA LEU A 329 -9.25 27.24 -62.46
C LEU A 329 -8.58 28.20 -61.45
N THR A 330 -9.28 29.22 -60.94
CA THR A 330 -8.73 30.09 -59.89
C THR A 330 -8.62 29.30 -58.58
N PRO A 331 -7.40 29.09 -58.05
CA PRO A 331 -7.20 28.32 -56.83
C PRO A 331 -7.78 29.07 -55.63
N THR A 332 -8.49 28.33 -54.78
CA THR A 332 -8.98 28.85 -53.50
C THR A 332 -8.19 28.21 -52.37
N LEU A 333 -7.54 29.03 -51.56
CA LEU A 333 -6.90 28.60 -50.33
C LEU A 333 -7.90 28.64 -49.18
N TRP A 334 -7.95 27.58 -48.39
CA TRP A 334 -8.76 27.51 -47.19
C TRP A 334 -7.96 26.96 -46.02
N ALA A 335 -8.31 27.38 -44.82
CA ALA A 335 -7.78 26.85 -43.57
C ALA A 335 -8.89 26.76 -42.53
N GLN A 336 -8.85 25.72 -41.70
CA GLN A 336 -9.82 25.48 -40.64
C GLN A 336 -9.09 24.94 -39.40
N GLY A 337 -9.23 25.64 -38.28
CA GLY A 337 -8.89 25.11 -36.96
C GLY A 337 -10.03 24.24 -36.43
N TYR A 338 -9.68 23.17 -35.72
CA TYR A 338 -10.66 22.35 -35.01
C TYR A 338 -10.10 21.94 -33.65
N GLY A 339 -11.01 21.71 -32.72
CA GLY A 339 -10.69 21.19 -31.41
C GLY A 339 -11.90 20.51 -30.81
N GLY A 340 -11.65 19.58 -29.91
CA GLY A 340 -12.69 18.87 -29.19
C GLY A 340 -12.13 18.22 -27.94
N TRP A 341 -13.02 18.01 -26.99
CA TRP A 341 -12.78 17.20 -25.81
C TRP A 341 -13.90 16.15 -25.73
N GLY A 342 -13.63 15.05 -25.07
CA GLY A 342 -14.61 14.00 -24.89
C GLY A 342 -14.21 13.00 -23.84
N ASP A 343 -15.21 12.28 -23.34
CA ASP A 343 -15.04 11.20 -22.40
C ASP A 343 -15.65 9.94 -23.00
N SER A 344 -14.89 8.85 -22.99
CA SER A 344 -15.37 7.50 -23.25
C SER A 344 -15.47 6.78 -21.91
N PHE A 345 -16.70 6.51 -21.46
CA PHE A 345 -16.92 5.87 -20.18
C PHE A 345 -16.58 4.38 -20.23
N SER A 346 -16.04 3.87 -19.12
CA SER A 346 -15.80 2.44 -18.92
C SER A 346 -17.08 1.62 -19.17
N ASN A 347 -16.92 0.43 -19.76
CA ASN A 347 -17.99 -0.54 -19.94
C ASN A 347 -17.82 -1.78 -19.05
N GLY A 348 -17.05 -1.68 -17.97
CA GLY A 348 -16.71 -2.79 -17.07
C GLY A 348 -15.66 -3.75 -17.64
N ASN A 349 -15.24 -3.58 -18.90
CA ASN A 349 -14.13 -4.33 -19.49
C ASN A 349 -12.93 -3.45 -19.86
N ALA A 350 -13.17 -2.20 -20.28
CA ALA A 350 -12.12 -1.21 -20.60
C ALA A 350 -12.21 0.00 -19.66
N ALA A 351 -11.08 0.63 -19.36
CA ALA A 351 -10.97 1.85 -18.55
C ALA A 351 -11.72 3.06 -19.16
N SER A 352 -11.99 4.08 -18.33
CA SER A 352 -12.54 5.33 -18.82
C SER A 352 -11.42 6.16 -19.45
N ILE A 353 -11.74 6.92 -20.50
CA ILE A 353 -10.76 7.70 -21.24
C ILE A 353 -11.27 9.11 -21.44
N SER A 354 -10.55 10.09 -20.91
CA SER A 354 -10.72 11.48 -21.29
C SER A 354 -9.77 11.80 -22.43
N ASN A 355 -10.24 12.54 -23.44
CA ASN A 355 -9.42 12.95 -24.56
C ASN A 355 -9.63 14.42 -24.91
N SER A 356 -8.57 15.01 -25.45
CA SER A 356 -8.64 16.29 -26.16
C SER A 356 -7.89 16.19 -27.47
N ILE A 357 -8.40 16.87 -28.49
CA ILE A 357 -7.75 17.01 -29.79
C ILE A 357 -7.77 18.48 -30.18
N GLY A 358 -6.66 18.95 -30.72
CA GLY A 358 -6.55 20.26 -31.34
C GLY A 358 -5.74 20.16 -32.62
N GLY A 359 -6.12 20.91 -33.65
CA GLY A 359 -5.42 20.88 -34.91
C GLY A 359 -5.89 21.93 -35.89
N PHE A 360 -5.23 21.93 -37.05
CA PHE A 360 -5.65 22.72 -38.18
C PHE A 360 -5.48 21.92 -39.47
N LEU A 361 -6.38 22.17 -40.41
CA LEU A 361 -6.27 21.73 -41.79
C LEU A 361 -6.13 22.94 -42.69
N MET A 362 -5.34 22.81 -43.74
CA MET A 362 -5.26 23.76 -44.82
C MET A 362 -5.34 23.02 -46.15
N GLY A 363 -5.95 23.65 -47.15
CA GLY A 363 -6.09 23.03 -48.46
C GLY A 363 -6.27 24.04 -49.56
N LEU A 364 -6.12 23.54 -50.77
CA LEU A 364 -6.26 24.29 -52.00
C LEU A 364 -7.13 23.50 -52.96
N ASP A 365 -8.14 24.16 -53.52
CA ASP A 365 -9.08 23.56 -54.46
C ASP A 365 -9.39 24.47 -55.66
N VAL A 366 -9.75 23.86 -56.79
CA VAL A 366 -10.15 24.52 -58.04
C VAL A 366 -11.45 23.90 -58.58
N ALA A 367 -12.22 24.66 -59.35
CA ALA A 367 -13.34 24.13 -60.10
C ALA A 367 -12.87 23.55 -61.44
N LEU A 368 -13.08 22.25 -61.65
CA LEU A 368 -12.83 21.60 -62.94
C LEU A 368 -14.05 21.70 -63.87
N ALA A 369 -15.25 21.77 -63.29
CA ALA A 369 -16.53 21.95 -63.97
C ALA A 369 -17.53 22.64 -63.01
N PRO A 370 -18.73 23.06 -63.46
CA PRO A 370 -19.70 23.75 -62.62
C PRO A 370 -20.09 23.03 -61.31
N ASN A 371 -19.96 21.70 -61.29
CA ASN A 371 -20.29 20.84 -60.15
C ASN A 371 -19.16 19.89 -59.74
N VAL A 372 -17.93 20.09 -60.25
CA VAL A 372 -16.78 19.23 -59.92
C VAL A 372 -15.63 20.08 -59.43
N ARG A 373 -15.12 19.77 -58.24
CA ARG A 373 -13.91 20.36 -57.67
C ARG A 373 -12.88 19.30 -57.37
N ALA A 374 -11.62 19.67 -57.56
CA ALA A 374 -10.49 18.87 -57.14
C ALA A 374 -9.57 19.74 -56.27
N GLY A 375 -8.93 19.12 -55.29
CA GLY A 375 -8.06 19.82 -54.38
C GLY A 375 -7.17 18.88 -53.59
N LEU A 376 -6.19 19.47 -52.92
CA LEU A 376 -5.29 18.82 -51.99
C LEU A 376 -5.42 19.50 -50.64
N PHE A 377 -5.29 18.73 -49.57
CA PHE A 377 -5.27 19.26 -48.22
C PHE A 377 -4.22 18.54 -47.39
N GLY A 378 -3.77 19.23 -46.35
CA GLY A 378 -2.88 18.70 -45.34
C GLY A 378 -3.09 19.46 -44.05
N GLY A 379 -2.49 18.98 -42.97
CA GLY A 379 -2.60 19.67 -41.70
C GLY A 379 -1.90 18.93 -40.59
N PHE A 380 -2.06 19.47 -39.39
CA PHE A 380 -1.45 18.97 -38.18
C PHE A 380 -2.50 18.83 -37.10
N SER A 381 -2.39 17.76 -36.32
CA SER A 381 -3.24 17.51 -35.17
C SER A 381 -2.43 16.95 -34.03
N GLN A 382 -2.76 17.39 -32.82
CA GLN A 382 -2.25 16.83 -31.59
C GLN A 382 -3.42 16.36 -30.74
N SER A 383 -3.32 15.13 -30.24
CA SER A 383 -4.29 14.54 -29.32
C SER A 383 -3.61 14.21 -28.01
N GLN A 384 -4.26 14.54 -26.90
CA GLN A 384 -3.87 14.11 -25.55
C GLN A 384 -4.99 13.24 -25.00
N PHE A 385 -4.63 12.20 -24.27
CA PHE A 385 -5.58 11.30 -23.63
C PHE A 385 -5.05 10.83 -22.28
N GLU A 386 -5.97 10.62 -21.35
CA GLU A 386 -5.70 10.08 -20.02
C GLU A 386 -6.60 8.86 -19.81
N VAL A 387 -6.01 7.78 -19.27
CA VAL A 387 -6.72 6.53 -19.00
C VAL A 387 -6.82 6.38 -17.49
N THR A 388 -8.05 6.25 -16.98
CA THR A 388 -8.36 6.18 -15.55
C THR A 388 -9.22 4.98 -15.19
#